data_AF-A0A3N5KFC0-F1
#
_entry.id   AF-A0A3N5KFC0-F1
#
_cell.length_a   1.000
_cell.length_b   1.000
_cell.length_c   1.000
_cell.angle_alpha   90.00
_cell.angle_beta   90.00
_cell.angle_gamma   90.00
#
_symmetry.space_group_name_H-M   'P 1'
#
loop_
_entity.id
_entity.type
_entity.pdbx_description
1 polymer ?
#
loop_
_entity_poly.entity_id
_entity_poly.type
_entity_poly.pdbx_seq_one_letter_code
_entity_poly.pdbx_strand_id
1 'polypeptide(L)' 'MGNIGVLEIILIVVIIVLLFGGKKIPGIAKALGDGIREIRKSTNPAGSDDAPESKKPDGNKKS' A
#
# COMPACT_ATOMS: atom_id res chain seq x y z
N MET A 1 -32.18 -6.03 1.21
CA MET A 1 -31.09 -5.72 2.15
C MET A 1 -30.02 -4.99 1.37
N GLY A 2 -29.69 -3.76 1.74
CA GLY A 2 -28.80 -2.89 0.95
C GLY A 2 -27.41 -3.49 0.87
N ASN A 3 -26.97 -3.82 -0.35
CA ASN A 3 -25.59 -4.18 -0.59
C ASN A 3 -24.78 -2.90 -0.40
N ILE A 4 -23.90 -2.88 0.61
CA ILE A 4 -22.92 -1.79 0.76
C ILE A 4 -22.16 -1.71 -0.56
N GLY A 5 -22.49 -0.69 -1.33
CA GLY A 5 -21.92 -0.51 -2.65
C GLY A 5 -20.54 0.12 -2.54
N VAL A 6 -19.80 0.06 -3.65
CA VAL A 6 -18.51 0.76 -3.79
C VAL A 6 -18.62 2.25 -3.41
N LEU A 7 -19.78 2.86 -3.68
CA LEU A 7 -20.13 4.24 -3.36
C LEU A 7 -20.17 4.54 -1.84
N GLU A 8 -20.75 3.66 -1.01
CA GLU A 8 -20.74 3.82 0.45
C GLU A 8 -19.31 3.73 1.00
N ILE A 9 -18.52 2.77 0.49
CA ILE A 9 -17.14 2.57 0.92
C ILE A 9 -16.31 3.82 0.59
N ILE A 10 -16.47 4.39 -0.61
CA ILE A 10 -15.80 5.63 -0.99
C ILE A 10 -16.19 6.78 -0.06
N LEU A 11 -17.48 6.92 0.27
CA LEU A 11 -17.95 7.97 1.19
C LEU A 11 -17.29 7.86 2.57
N ILE A 12 -17.19 6.64 3.11
CA ILE A 12 -16.53 6.39 4.40
C ILE A 12 -15.05 6.74 4.33
N VAL A 13 -14.35 6.31 3.28
CA VAL A 13 -12.93 6.63 3.07
C VAL A 13 -12.71 8.14 2.96
N VAL A 14 -13.58 8.86 2.26
CA VAL A 14 -13.51 10.32 2.14
C VAL A 14 -13.63 10.99 3.51
N ILE A 15 -14.58 10.55 4.35
CA ILE A 15 -14.73 11.09 5.71
C ILE A 15 -13.47 10.84 6.55
N ILE A 16 -12.90 9.64 6.51
CA ILE A 16 -11.64 9.32 7.20
C ILE A 16 -10.50 10.22 6.70
N VAL A 17 -10.42 10.44 5.38
CA VAL A 17 -9.42 11.33 4.77
C VAL A 17 -9.61 12.79 5.18
N LEU A 18 -10.84 13.26 5.38
CA LEU A 18 -11.11 14.61 5.88
C LEU A 18 -10.70 14.78 7.34
N LEU A 19 -10.92 13.77 8.19
CA LEU A 19 -10.56 13.80 9.61
C LEU A 19 -9.05 13.73 9.84
N PHE A 20 -8.37 12.81 9.15
CA PHE A 20 -6.93 12.55 9.36
C PHE A 20 -6.03 13.27 8.35
N GLY A 21 -6.61 13.78 7.26
CA GLY A 21 -5.88 14.32 6.11
C GLY A 21 -5.29 13.21 5.22
N GLY A 22 -5.40 13.37 3.90
CA GLY A 22 -4.84 12.42 2.92
C GLY A 22 -3.31 12.24 3.01
N LYS A 23 -2.61 13.15 3.71
CA LYS A 23 -1.17 13.07 3.96
C LYS A 23 -0.76 11.98 4.97
N LYS A 24 -1.65 11.53 5.85
CA LYS A 24 -1.31 10.52 6.87
C LYS A 24 -1.39 9.08 6.35
N ILE A 25 -2.27 8.82 5.39
CA ILE A 25 -2.44 7.50 4.76
C ILE A 25 -1.14 6.95 4.13
N PRO A 26 -0.38 7.70 3.29
CA PRO A 26 0.85 7.17 2.70
C PRO A 26 1.94 6.88 3.75
N GLY A 27 1.99 7.65 4.84
CA GLY A 27 2.93 7.39 5.94
C GLY A 27 2.62 6.09 6.68
N ILE A 28 1.33 5.85 6.99
CA ILE A 28 0.88 4.62 7.65
C ILE A 28 1.07 3.42 6.73
N ALA A 29 0.69 3.53 5.45
CA ALA A 29 0.87 2.46 4.47
C ALA A 29 2.35 2.06 4.32
N LYS A 30 3.26 3.04 4.30
CA LYS A 30 4.70 2.79 4.22
C LYS A 30 5.22 2.10 5.48
N ALA A 31 4.89 2.60 6.66
CA ALA A 31 5.30 2.00 7.93
C ALA A 31 4.76 0.57 8.12
N LEU A 32 3.49 0.33 7.75
CA LEU A 32 2.88 -1.00 7.77
C LEU A 32 3.54 -1.94 6.76
N GLY A 33 3.81 -1.46 5.54
CA GLY A 33 4.48 -2.24 4.50
C GLY A 33 5.89 -2.67 4.90
N ASP A 34 6.67 -1.76 5.47
CA ASP A 34 8.00 -2.04 5.99
C ASP A 34 7.94 -3.04 7.16
N GLY A 35 6.96 -2.90 8.07
CA GLY A 35 6.74 -3.86 9.16
C GLY A 35 6.37 -5.26 8.67
N ILE A 36 5.44 -5.38 7.72
CA ILE A 36 5.05 -6.66 7.12
C ILE A 36 6.23 -7.30 6.37
N ARG A 37 7.06 -6.49 5.70
CA ARG A 37 8.26 -6.97 5.00
C ARG A 37 9.28 -7.55 5.97
N GLU A 38 9.51 -6.90 7.10
CA GLU A 38 10.42 -7.39 8.14
C GLU A 38 9.89 -8.69 8.77
N ILE A 39 8.58 -8.75 9.07
CA ILE A 39 7.92 -9.96 9.58
C ILE A 39 8.12 -11.12 8.59
N ARG A 40 7.85 -10.91 7.30
CA ARG A 40 8.05 -11.94 6.26
C ARG A 40 9.49 -12.41 6.17
N LYS A 41 10.45 -11.48 6.27
CA LYS A 41 11.89 -11.77 6.21
C LYS A 41 12.37 -12.60 7.40
N SER A 42 11.87 -12.32 8.60
CA SER A 42 12.21 -13.09 9.80
C SER A 42 11.50 -14.45 9.85
N THR A 43 10.27 -14.54 9.32
CA THR A 43 9.49 -15.78 9.35
C THR A 43 9.90 -16.77 8.26
N ASN A 44 10.49 -16.33 7.13
CA ASN A 44 11.00 -17.23 6.10
C ASN A 44 12.53 -17.05 5.87
N PRO A 45 13.39 -17.75 6.65
CA PRO A 45 14.84 -17.69 6.48
C PRO A 45 15.36 -18.44 5.25
N ALA A 46 14.51 -19.23 4.57
CA ALA A 46 14.85 -20.01 3.38
C ALA A 46 14.11 -19.48 2.15
N GLY A 47 14.72 -18.51 1.47
CA GLY A 47 14.38 -18.15 0.10
C GLY A 47 13.08 -17.38 -0.06
N SER A 48 13.20 -16.05 -0.12
CA SER A 48 12.34 -15.19 -0.94
C SER A 48 13.08 -13.87 -1.14
N ASP A 49 13.99 -13.87 -2.10
CA ASP A 49 14.45 -12.67 -2.82
C ASP A 49 13.32 -12.11 -3.70
N ASP A 50 12.13 -11.96 -3.15
CA ASP A 50 10.93 -11.48 -3.85
C ASP A 50 10.31 -10.34 -3.02
N ALA A 51 11.06 -9.24 -2.94
CA ALA A 51 10.38 -7.95 -2.90
C ALA A 51 9.70 -7.78 -4.27
N PRO A 52 8.46 -7.26 -4.36
CA PRO A 52 7.94 -6.86 -5.65
C PRO A 52 8.89 -5.77 -6.16
N GLU A 53 9.68 -6.16 -7.13
CA GLU A 53 10.29 -5.31 -8.12
C GLU A 53 9.26 -4.24 -8.46
N SER A 54 9.45 -3.06 -7.88
CA SER A 54 8.86 -1.85 -8.39
C SER A 54 9.54 -1.66 -9.74
N LYS A 55 9.01 -2.33 -10.77
CA LYS A 55 9.28 -1.99 -12.16
C LYS A 55 8.85 -0.54 -12.33
N LYS A 56 9.78 0.36 -12.02
CA LYS A 56 9.84 1.63 -12.69
C LYS A 56 9.95 1.25 -14.17
N PRO A 57 9.03 1.65 -15.06
CA PRO A 57 9.34 1.61 -16.46
C PRO A 57 10.53 2.56 -16.60
N ASP A 58 11.71 1.98 -16.84
CA ASP A 58 12.94 2.70 -17.11
C ASP A 58 12.78 3.36 -18.49
N GLY A 59 12.10 4.50 -18.49
CA GLY A 59 11.92 5.38 -19.64
C GLY A 59 13.14 6.27 -19.81
N ASN A 60 14.32 5.68 -20.04
CA ASN A 60 15.44 6.40 -20.61
C ASN A 60 16.29 5.47 -21.50
N LYS A 61 15.85 5.29 -22.74
CA LYS A 61 16.77 5.01 -23.84
C LYS A 61 16.77 6.19 -24.79
N LYS A 62 17.62 7.16 -24.44
CA LYS A 62 18.32 8.08 -25.34
C LYS A 62 18.60 7.44 -26.70
N SER A 63 18.03 8.02 -27.76
CA SER A 63 18.53 8.07 -29.14
C SER A 63 17.91 9.30 -29.82
#